data_AF-A0A225SWD9-F1
#
_entry.id   AF-A0A225SWD9-F1
#
_cell.length_a   1.000
_cell.length_b   1.000
_cell.length_c   1.000
_cell.angle_alpha   90.00
_cell.angle_beta   90.00
_cell.angle_gamma   90.00
#
_symmetry.space_group_name_H-M   'P 1'
#
loop_
_entity.id
_entity.type
_entity.pdbx_description
1 polymer ?
#
loop_
_entity_poly.entity_id
_entity_poly.type
_entity_poly.pdbx_seq_one_letter_code
_entity_poly.pdbx_strand_id
1 'polypeptide(L)'
;MDLNALFGAVGAAKSAVDLLKTSVAARDQAKADEAIADAKKNLAIAYDSLLSVSQQSLELYKQVASAEQRINELRQENQRLAAEIEDRKRYVLTDIGGGIKAYAFQPVDGESDAAHYLCQPCMAKGHKSVLQPHGPRRNFKCFACDSVYISEPLSAPSSPLPRTTNFWES
;
A
#
# COMPACT_ATOMS: atom_id res chain seq x y z
N MET A 1 -26.70 -15.31 -5.98
CA MET A 1 -27.07 -16.46 -6.82
C MET A 1 -28.55 -16.72 -6.63
N ASP A 2 -29.39 -16.42 -7.62
CA ASP A 2 -30.83 -16.73 -7.54
C ASP A 2 -31.06 -18.17 -8.01
N LEU A 3 -30.76 -19.11 -7.11
CA LEU A 3 -30.99 -20.53 -7.34
C LEU A 3 -32.49 -20.83 -7.52
N ASN A 4 -33.37 -20.01 -6.96
CA ASN A 4 -34.82 -20.19 -7.07
C ASN A 4 -35.30 -19.97 -8.49
N ALA A 5 -34.72 -19.01 -9.22
CA ALA A 5 -35.02 -18.80 -10.64
C ALA A 5 -34.55 -19.97 -11.52
N LEU A 6 -33.38 -20.56 -11.22
CA LEU A 6 -32.88 -21.74 -11.93
C LEU A 6 -33.70 -22.99 -11.63
N PHE A 7 -34.06 -23.22 -10.36
CA PHE A 7 -34.95 -24.32 -9.96
C PHE A 7 -36.35 -24.17 -10.55
N GLY A 8 -36.87 -22.93 -10.64
CA GLY A 8 -38.13 -22.62 -11.32
C GLY A 8 -38.08 -22.94 -12.81
N ALA A 9 -36.99 -22.56 -13.50
CA ALA A 9 -36.80 -22.85 -14.92
C ALA A 9 -36.69 -24.37 -15.20
N VAL A 10 -35.96 -25.11 -14.37
CA VAL A 10 -35.82 -26.58 -14.50
C VAL A 10 -37.14 -27.29 -14.24
N GLY A 11 -37.89 -26.87 -13.22
CA GLY A 11 -39.23 -27.39 -12.94
C GLY A 11 -40.20 -27.16 -14.08
N ALA A 12 -40.22 -25.94 -14.64
CA ALA A 12 -41.09 -25.57 -15.73
C ALA A 12 -40.74 -26.28 -17.06
N ALA A 13 -39.44 -26.51 -17.32
CA ALA A 13 -38.99 -27.31 -18.46
C ALA A 13 -39.44 -28.78 -18.34
N LYS A 14 -39.36 -29.37 -17.14
CA LYS A 14 -39.85 -30.73 -16.90
C LYS A 14 -41.37 -30.85 -17.10
N SER A 15 -42.14 -29.88 -16.60
CA SER A 15 -43.59 -29.84 -16.80
C SER A 15 -43.96 -29.72 -18.29
N ALA A 16 -43.23 -28.90 -19.05
CA ALA A 16 -43.43 -28.78 -20.50
C ALA A 16 -43.11 -30.08 -21.26
N VAL A 17 -42.05 -30.80 -20.87
CA VAL A 17 -41.69 -32.11 -21.44
C VAL A 17 -42.76 -33.17 -21.13
N ASP A 18 -43.28 -33.18 -19.90
CA ASP A 18 -44.34 -34.11 -19.49
C ASP A 18 -45.68 -33.82 -20.21
N LEU A 19 -46.00 -32.53 -20.45
CA LEU A 19 -47.14 -32.08 -21.27
C LEU A 19 -47.00 -32.44 -22.76
N LEU A 20 -45.80 -32.30 -23.33
CA LEU A 20 -45.53 -32.69 -24.71
C LEU A 20 -45.68 -34.21 -24.91
N LYS A 21 -45.14 -35.03 -23.99
CA LYS A 21 -45.30 -36.49 -24.04
C LYS A 21 -46.76 -36.91 -24.00
N THR A 22 -47.56 -36.30 -23.12
CA THR A 22 -49.00 -36.61 -22.99
C THR A 22 -49.81 -36.13 -24.19
N SER A 23 -49.46 -34.98 -24.78
CA SER A 23 -50.14 -34.43 -25.96
C SER A 23 -49.85 -35.23 -27.23
N VAL A 24 -48.60 -35.66 -27.44
CA VAL A 24 -48.23 -36.56 -28.55
C VAL A 24 -48.89 -37.93 -28.42
N ALA A 25 -49.00 -38.46 -27.20
CA ALA A 25 -49.73 -39.70 -26.94
C ALA A 25 -51.24 -39.57 -27.21
N ALA A 26 -51.82 -38.37 -27.04
CA ALA A 26 -53.24 -38.11 -27.25
C ALA A 26 -53.63 -37.73 -28.70
N ARG A 27 -52.67 -37.50 -29.61
CA ARG A 27 -52.90 -37.03 -31.00
C ARG A 27 -53.77 -35.76 -31.09
N ASP A 28 -53.77 -34.94 -30.05
CA ASP A 28 -54.60 -33.73 -29.97
C ASP A 28 -53.75 -32.51 -30.33
N GLN A 29 -53.89 -32.05 -31.58
CA GLN A 29 -53.07 -31.00 -32.17
C GLN A 29 -53.16 -29.68 -31.39
N ALA A 30 -54.35 -29.35 -30.86
CA ALA A 30 -54.58 -28.13 -30.10
C ALA A 30 -53.83 -28.14 -28.75
N LYS A 31 -53.79 -29.29 -28.07
CA LYS A 31 -53.01 -29.47 -26.84
C LYS A 31 -51.50 -29.46 -27.09
N ALA A 32 -51.07 -29.98 -28.25
CA ALA A 32 -49.68 -29.90 -28.65
C ALA A 32 -49.23 -28.44 -28.86
N ASP A 33 -50.06 -27.61 -29.51
CA ASP A 33 -49.76 -26.19 -29.72
C ASP A 33 -49.71 -25.39 -28.40
N GLU A 34 -50.63 -25.69 -27.46
CA GLU A 34 -50.63 -25.11 -26.11
C GLU A 34 -49.35 -25.49 -25.32
N ALA A 35 -48.98 -26.78 -25.35
CA ALA A 35 -47.76 -27.26 -24.70
C ALA A 35 -46.48 -26.64 -25.30
N ILE A 36 -46.46 -26.40 -26.61
CA ILE A 36 -45.34 -25.70 -27.28
C ILE A 36 -45.29 -24.23 -26.87
N ALA A 37 -46.43 -23.55 -26.74
CA ALA A 37 -46.48 -22.16 -26.30
C ALA A 37 -45.95 -22.01 -24.85
N ASP A 38 -46.36 -22.91 -23.95
CA ASP A 38 -45.87 -22.94 -22.58
C ASP A 38 -44.37 -23.28 -22.51
N ALA A 39 -43.91 -24.25 -23.31
CA ALA A 39 -42.49 -24.57 -23.42
C ALA A 39 -41.67 -23.35 -23.83
N LYS A 40 -42.13 -22.59 -24.84
CA LYS A 40 -41.46 -21.36 -25.31
C LYS A 40 -41.41 -20.29 -24.23
N LYS A 41 -42.50 -20.09 -23.49
CA LYS A 41 -42.55 -19.13 -22.38
C LYS A 41 -41.56 -19.50 -21.27
N ASN A 42 -41.50 -20.77 -20.89
CA ASN A 42 -40.58 -21.26 -19.87
C ASN A 42 -39.12 -21.15 -20.34
N LEU A 43 -38.86 -21.43 -21.61
CA LEU A 43 -37.54 -21.25 -22.22
C LEU A 43 -37.09 -19.79 -22.17
N ALA A 44 -37.99 -18.84 -22.48
CA ALA A 44 -37.69 -17.41 -22.43
C ALA A 44 -37.32 -16.94 -21.02
N ILE A 45 -38.06 -17.41 -19.99
CA ILE A 45 -37.76 -17.13 -18.58
C ILE A 45 -36.40 -17.72 -18.19
N ALA A 46 -36.09 -18.93 -18.66
CA ALA A 46 -34.80 -19.57 -18.41
C ALA A 46 -33.63 -18.78 -19.03
N TYR A 47 -33.80 -18.28 -20.26
CA TYR A 47 -32.79 -17.48 -20.93
C TYR A 47 -32.55 -16.13 -20.25
N ASP A 48 -33.61 -15.46 -19.81
CA ASP A 48 -33.50 -14.20 -19.08
C ASP A 48 -32.75 -14.39 -17.74
N SER A 49 -33.09 -15.44 -17.01
CA SER A 49 -32.39 -15.83 -15.78
C SER A 49 -30.92 -16.15 -16.03
N LEU A 50 -30.61 -16.92 -17.08
CA LEU A 50 -29.23 -17.26 -17.45
C LEU A 50 -28.42 -16.02 -17.82
N LEU A 51 -29.02 -15.08 -18.55
CA LEU A 51 -28.37 -13.83 -18.92
C LEU A 51 -28.05 -12.98 -17.68
N SER A 52 -29.00 -12.87 -16.76
CA SER A 52 -28.81 -12.18 -15.48
C SER A 52 -27.68 -12.78 -14.66
N VAL A 53 -27.63 -14.12 -14.56
CA VAL A 53 -26.54 -14.83 -13.87
C VAL A 53 -25.19 -14.60 -14.57
N SER A 54 -25.15 -14.63 -15.90
CA SER A 54 -23.94 -14.37 -16.66
C SER A 54 -23.41 -12.94 -16.42
N GLN A 55 -24.31 -11.94 -16.41
CA GLN A 55 -23.96 -10.55 -16.10
C GLN A 55 -23.41 -10.41 -14.68
N GLN A 56 -24.06 -11.02 -13.68
CA GLN A 56 -23.57 -11.02 -12.29
C GLN A 56 -22.20 -11.70 -12.17
N SER A 57 -21.99 -12.81 -12.88
CA SER A 57 -20.71 -13.50 -12.87
C SER A 57 -19.59 -12.65 -13.48
N LEU A 58 -19.85 -11.97 -14.61
CA LEU A 58 -18.89 -11.04 -15.22
C LEU A 58 -18.53 -9.88 -14.28
N GLU A 59 -19.53 -9.35 -13.56
CA GLU A 59 -19.30 -8.29 -12.58
C GLU A 59 -18.43 -8.78 -11.41
N LEU A 60 -18.71 -9.97 -10.88
CA LEU A 60 -17.87 -10.60 -9.86
C LEU A 60 -16.43 -10.83 -10.36
N TYR A 61 -16.24 -11.27 -11.59
CA TYR A 61 -14.90 -11.43 -12.17
C TYR A 61 -14.13 -10.10 -12.23
N LYS A 62 -14.79 -9.00 -12.60
CA LYS A 62 -14.17 -7.67 -12.59
C LYS A 62 -13.79 -7.23 -11.17
N GLN A 63 -14.66 -7.48 -10.20
CA GLN A 63 -14.39 -7.15 -8.80
C GLN A 63 -13.22 -7.95 -8.24
N VAL A 64 -13.15 -9.25 -8.54
CA VAL A 64 -12.02 -10.11 -8.15
C VAL A 64 -10.72 -9.62 -8.78
N ALA A 65 -10.70 -9.34 -10.09
CA ALA A 65 -9.51 -8.83 -10.77
C ALA A 65 -9.03 -7.49 -10.18
N SER A 66 -9.96 -6.57 -9.88
CA SER A 66 -9.66 -5.30 -9.22
C SER A 66 -9.09 -5.50 -7.81
N ALA A 67 -9.68 -6.40 -7.03
CA ALA A 67 -9.20 -6.74 -5.69
C ALA A 67 -7.79 -7.36 -5.72
N GLU A 68 -7.52 -8.27 -6.66
CA GLU A 68 -6.20 -8.87 -6.85
C GLU A 68 -5.14 -7.83 -7.23
N GLN A 69 -5.46 -6.92 -8.14
CA GLN A 69 -4.58 -5.80 -8.46
C GLN A 69 -4.27 -4.98 -7.20
N ARG A 70 -5.29 -4.64 -6.42
CA ARG A 70 -5.11 -3.85 -5.20
C ARG A 70 -4.26 -4.56 -4.16
N ILE A 71 -4.44 -5.88 -4.00
CA ILE A 71 -3.61 -6.70 -3.11
C ILE A 71 -2.14 -6.64 -3.55
N ASN A 72 -1.87 -6.73 -4.85
CA ASN A 72 -0.50 -6.68 -5.35
C ASN A 72 0.15 -5.31 -5.13
N GLU A 73 -0.58 -4.22 -5.38
CA GLU A 73 -0.12 -2.85 -5.08
C GLU A 73 0.22 -2.69 -3.59
N LEU A 74 -0.68 -3.13 -2.71
CA LEU A 74 -0.48 -3.03 -1.27
C LEU A 74 0.68 -3.90 -0.77
N ARG A 75 0.89 -5.08 -1.36
CA ARG A 75 2.05 -5.93 -1.04
C ARG A 75 3.37 -5.28 -1.43
N GLN A 76 3.43 -4.70 -2.64
CA GLN A 76 4.63 -4.00 -3.09
C GLN A 76 4.94 -2.80 -2.20
N GLU A 77 3.91 -2.02 -1.85
CA GLU A 77 4.07 -0.89 -0.93
C GLU A 77 4.52 -1.35 0.46
N ASN A 78 3.95 -2.44 0.98
CA ASN A 78 4.36 -2.98 2.27
C ASN A 78 5.83 -3.44 2.27
N GLN A 79 6.26 -4.12 1.20
CA GLN A 79 7.66 -4.53 1.02
C GLN A 79 8.60 -3.31 0.94
N ARG A 80 8.22 -2.27 0.19
CA ARG A 80 8.97 -1.02 0.09
C ARG A 80 9.13 -0.36 1.46
N LEU A 81 8.04 -0.22 2.20
CA LEU A 81 8.04 0.37 3.55
C LEU A 81 8.86 -0.47 4.54
N ALA A 82 8.76 -1.81 4.47
CA ALA A 82 9.57 -2.69 5.30
C ALA A 82 11.06 -2.53 5.01
N ALA A 83 11.46 -2.47 3.74
CA ALA A 83 12.84 -2.21 3.34
C ALA A 83 13.33 -0.83 3.81
N GLU A 84 12.48 0.21 3.71
CA GLU A 84 12.81 1.53 4.23
C GLU A 84 12.99 1.54 5.75
N ILE A 85 12.14 0.84 6.50
CA ILE A 85 12.27 0.72 7.95
C ILE A 85 13.58 0.02 8.31
N GLU A 86 13.90 -1.08 7.64
CA GLU A 86 15.13 -1.82 7.89
C GLU A 86 16.36 -0.97 7.59
N ASP A 87 16.36 -0.25 6.46
CA ASP A 87 17.46 0.65 6.15
C ASP A 87 17.60 1.78 7.19
N ARG A 88 16.49 2.31 7.73
CA ARG A 88 16.56 3.31 8.81
C ARG A 88 17.18 2.78 10.10
N LYS A 89 17.04 1.49 10.43
CA LYS A 89 17.64 0.90 11.63
C LYS A 89 19.16 0.92 11.60
N ARG A 90 19.76 1.02 10.40
CA ARG A 90 21.21 1.15 10.20
C ARG A 90 21.74 2.54 10.59
N TYR A 91 20.88 3.45 11.02
CA TYR A 91 21.27 4.79 11.40
C TYR A 91 20.99 5.05 12.87
N VAL A 92 22.03 5.42 13.60
CA VAL A 92 21.95 5.71 15.04
C VAL A 92 22.24 7.18 15.28
N LEU A 93 21.39 7.81 16.10
CA LEU A 93 21.59 9.20 16.49
C LEU A 93 22.84 9.30 17.38
N THR A 94 23.88 9.95 16.88
CA THR A 94 25.16 10.12 17.56
C THR A 94 25.55 11.60 17.65
N ASP A 95 26.42 11.93 18.61
CA ASP A 95 27.09 13.22 18.66
C ASP A 95 28.21 13.24 17.61
N ILE A 96 28.17 14.21 16.69
CA ILE A 96 29.19 14.38 15.65
C ILE A 96 30.26 15.41 16.02
N GLY A 97 30.17 15.98 17.22
CA GLY A 97 31.08 16.98 17.80
C GLY A 97 30.33 18.20 18.35
N GLY A 98 30.85 18.79 19.42
CA GLY A 98 30.32 20.04 19.99
C GLY A 98 28.91 19.95 20.59
N GLY A 99 28.40 18.75 20.90
CA GLY A 99 27.03 18.54 21.38
C GLY A 99 25.99 18.41 20.26
N ILE A 100 26.41 18.47 18.99
CA ILE A 100 25.54 18.42 17.83
C ILE A 100 25.26 16.97 17.45
N LYS A 101 23.97 16.62 17.28
CA LYS A 101 23.54 15.25 16.98
C LYS A 101 23.11 15.05 15.53
N ALA A 102 23.59 13.99 14.89
CA ALA A 102 23.17 13.54 13.57
C ALA A 102 23.05 12.02 13.52
N TYR A 103 22.37 11.49 12.53
CA TYR A 103 22.22 10.04 12.35
C TYR A 103 23.43 9.48 11.63
N ALA A 104 24.28 8.71 12.31
CA ALA A 104 25.43 8.06 11.71
C ALA A 104 25.06 6.70 11.14
N PHE A 105 25.57 6.43 9.95
CA PHE A 105 25.48 5.12 9.32
C PHE A 105 26.31 4.08 10.09
N GLN A 106 25.72 2.92 10.37
CA GLN A 106 26.37 1.75 10.95
C GLN A 106 26.47 0.65 9.89
N PRO A 107 27.66 0.39 9.34
CA PRO A 107 27.85 -0.70 8.39
C PRO A 107 27.66 -2.05 9.10
N VAL A 108 27.17 -3.04 8.35
CA VAL A 108 27.16 -4.43 8.79
C VAL A 108 28.49 -5.08 8.39
N ASP A 109 28.95 -6.07 9.15
CA ASP A 109 30.22 -6.77 8.89
C ASP A 109 30.30 -7.25 7.42
N GLY A 110 31.36 -6.83 6.71
CA GLY A 110 31.61 -7.17 5.31
C GLY A 110 31.13 -6.13 4.29
N GLU A 111 30.54 -5.01 4.73
CA GLU A 111 30.07 -3.92 3.87
C GLU A 111 31.14 -2.82 3.71
N SER A 112 31.36 -2.34 2.48
CA SER A 112 32.39 -1.35 2.14
C SER A 112 31.86 0.09 2.02
N ASP A 113 30.63 0.32 2.47
CA ASP A 113 29.98 1.63 2.37
C ASP A 113 30.70 2.70 3.17
N ALA A 114 30.87 3.88 2.56
CA ALA A 114 31.54 5.00 3.19
C ALA A 114 30.76 5.52 4.41
N ALA A 115 31.46 5.77 5.51
CA ALA A 115 30.89 6.40 6.69
C ALA A 115 30.29 7.78 6.33
N HIS A 116 29.01 7.99 6.68
CA HIS A 116 28.30 9.23 6.40
C HIS A 116 27.26 9.52 7.47
N TYR A 117 26.76 10.76 7.48
CA TYR A 117 25.77 11.24 8.44
C TYR A 117 24.51 11.71 7.71
N LEU A 118 23.35 11.48 8.31
CA LEU A 118 22.08 12.02 7.86
C LEU A 118 21.61 13.16 8.77
N CYS A 119 20.96 14.13 8.14
CA CYS A 119 20.34 15.28 8.79
C CYS A 119 19.20 14.82 9.73
N GLN A 120 19.29 15.20 11.00
CA GLN A 120 18.31 14.83 12.03
C GLN A 120 16.90 15.40 11.75
N PRO A 121 16.72 16.71 11.44
CA PRO A 121 15.43 17.24 11.02
C PRO A 121 14.80 16.53 9.81
N CYS A 122 15.59 16.22 8.78
CA CYS A 122 15.09 15.51 7.60
C CYS A 122 14.63 14.10 7.95
N MET A 123 15.44 13.39 8.72
CA MET A 123 15.14 12.03 9.14
C MET A 123 13.86 11.96 9.97
N ALA A 124 13.65 12.93 10.88
CA ALA A 124 12.42 13.07 11.67
C ALA A 124 11.18 13.36 10.80
N LYS A 125 11.35 14.06 9.67
CA LYS A 125 10.29 14.29 8.66
C LYS A 125 10.08 13.11 7.71
N GLY A 126 10.76 11.99 7.92
CA GLY A 126 10.58 10.79 7.12
C GLY A 126 11.35 10.80 5.80
N HIS A 127 12.38 11.61 5.61
CA HIS A 127 13.26 11.49 4.43
C HIS A 127 14.75 11.52 4.80
N LYS A 128 15.56 10.72 4.10
CA LYS A 128 17.00 10.66 4.31
C LYS A 128 17.66 11.80 3.52
N SER A 129 18.52 12.56 4.18
CA SER A 129 19.36 13.57 3.51
C SER A 129 20.76 13.48 4.07
N VAL A 130 21.71 13.09 3.22
CA VAL A 130 23.12 12.97 3.59
C VAL A 130 23.70 14.36 3.82
N LEU A 131 24.33 14.54 4.97
CA LEU A 131 25.08 15.74 5.31
C LEU A 131 26.35 15.81 4.47
N GLN A 132 26.55 16.93 3.79
CA GLN A 132 27.71 17.17 2.95
C GLN A 132 28.69 18.11 3.66
N PRO A 133 30.01 17.92 3.52
CA PRO A 133 31.00 18.87 4.02
C PRO A 133 30.73 20.28 3.48
N HIS A 134 30.82 21.30 4.35
CA HIS A 134 30.52 22.68 3.97
C HIS A 134 31.47 23.68 4.61
N GLY A 135 32.27 24.35 3.78
CA GLY A 135 33.20 25.39 4.23
C GLY A 135 34.44 24.83 4.96
N PRO A 136 35.28 25.72 5.51
CA PRO A 136 36.39 25.32 6.36
C PRO A 136 35.86 24.77 7.70
N ARG A 137 36.62 23.88 8.36
CA ARG A 137 36.41 23.42 9.77
C ARG A 137 35.35 22.35 10.06
N ARG A 138 35.46 21.16 9.45
CA ARG A 138 34.60 19.96 9.74
C ARG A 138 33.09 20.23 9.84
N ASN A 139 32.59 21.31 9.23
CA ASN A 139 31.18 21.66 9.24
C ASN A 139 30.44 20.86 8.19
N PHE A 140 29.16 20.59 8.44
CA PHE A 140 28.30 19.92 7.48
C PHE A 140 27.06 20.75 7.15
N LYS A 141 26.57 20.62 5.91
CA LYS A 141 25.33 21.23 5.46
C LYS A 141 24.38 20.16 4.94
N CYS A 142 23.11 20.27 5.31
CA CYS A 142 22.02 19.56 4.66
C CYS A 142 21.52 20.38 3.47
N PHE A 143 21.53 19.82 2.27
CA PHE A 143 21.00 20.52 1.08
C PHE A 143 19.48 20.39 0.93
N ALA A 144 18.83 19.50 1.68
CA ALA A 144 17.38 19.34 1.62
C ALA A 144 16.63 20.34 2.53
N CYS A 145 17.24 20.81 3.62
CA CYS A 145 16.59 21.72 4.57
C CYS A 145 17.50 22.89 5.02
N ASP A 146 18.63 23.08 4.36
CA ASP A 146 19.63 24.13 4.62
C ASP A 146 20.23 24.19 6.04
N SER A 147 19.97 23.19 6.90
CA SER A 147 20.55 23.12 8.24
C SER A 147 22.07 22.96 8.18
N VAL A 148 22.77 23.76 8.98
CA VAL A 148 24.23 23.74 9.12
C VAL A 148 24.61 23.17 10.48
N TYR A 149 25.55 22.23 10.47
CA TYR A 149 26.05 21.49 11.61
C TYR A 149 27.50 21.92 11.86
N ILE A 150 27.72 22.64 12.97
CA ILE A 150 29.04 23.13 13.37
C ILE A 150 29.56 22.20 14.47
N SER A 151 30.39 21.23 14.10
CA SER A 151 30.80 20.15 15.00
C SER A 151 32.12 20.38 15.74
N GLU A 152 32.80 21.50 15.49
CA GLU A 152 33.93 21.91 16.32
C GLU A 152 33.42 22.42 17.67
N PRO A 153 34.11 22.10 18.79
CA PRO A 153 33.80 22.74 20.05
C PRO A 153 34.01 24.24 19.87
N LEU A 154 33.00 25.04 20.25
CA LEU A 154 33.19 26.47 20.55
C LEU A 154 34.40 26.54 21.48
N SER A 155 35.55 26.97 20.95
CA SER A 155 36.74 27.20 21.77
C SER A 155 36.32 28.01 22.99
N ALA A 156 36.60 27.50 24.19
CA ALA A 156 36.35 28.22 25.43
C ALA A 156 36.83 29.68 25.28
N PRO A 157 36.09 30.69 25.76
CA PRO A 157 36.49 32.09 25.58
C PRO A 157 37.89 32.29 26.16
N SER A 158 38.86 32.54 25.28
CA SER A 158 40.23 32.85 25.65
C SER A 158 40.30 34.30 26.10
N SER A 159 39.85 34.56 27.32
CA SER A 159 40.14 35.82 28.03
C SER A 159 40.11 35.54 29.53
N PRO A 160 41.26 35.55 30.23
CA PRO A 160 41.24 35.69 31.67
C PRO A 160 40.60 37.04 31.97
N LEU A 161 39.52 37.05 32.75
CA LEU A 161 38.99 38.29 33.33
C LEU A 161 40.16 39.02 34.02
N PRO A 162 40.32 40.34 33.83
CA PRO A 162 41.34 41.09 34.54
C PRO A 162 41.09 40.92 36.04
N ARG A 163 42.10 40.40 36.74
CA ARG A 163 42.11 40.25 38.18
C ARG A 163 42.07 41.66 38.78
N THR A 164 40.91 42.11 39.24
CA THR A 164 40.77 43.35 39.99
C THR A 164 41.57 43.21 41.29
N THR A 165 42.73 43.86 41.36
CA THR A 165 43.43 44.08 42.62
C THR A 165 42.58 45.01 43.45
N ASN A 166 41.94 44.47 44.50
CA ASN A 166 41.23 45.30 45.46
C ASN A 166 42.24 46.13 46.24
N PHE A 167 42.14 47.42 45.96
CA PHE A 167 42.87 48.57 46.46
C PHE A 167 42.14 49.06 47.72
N TRP A 168 42.36 48.45 48.88
CA TRP A 168 41.91 48.98 50.18
C TRP A 168 42.84 48.49 51.31
N GLU A 169 44.01 49.12 51.41
CA GLU A 169 44.75 49.31 52.67
C GLU A 169 44.82 50.82 52.90
N SER A 170 44.03 51.31 53.87
CA SER A 170 44.27 52.51 54.69
C SER A 170 43.12 52.65 55.70
#